data_AF-A0A7Y8MP43-F1
#
_entry.id   AF-A0A7Y8MP43-F1
#
_cell.length_a   1.000
_cell.length_b   1.000
_cell.length_c   1.000
_cell.angle_alpha   90.00
_cell.angle_beta   90.00
_cell.angle_gamma   90.00
#
_symmetry.space_group_name_H-M   'P 1'
#
loop_
_entity.id
_entity.type
_entity.pdbx_description
1 polymer ?
#
loop_
_entity_poly.entity_id
_entity_poly.type
_entity_poly.pdbx_seq_one_letter_code
_entity_poly.pdbx_strand_id
1 'polypeptide(L)'
;MNVNPQFLAATAHVDEAAIQPLPNSRKVYVEGSRPDIRVPMREISQADTPTAPFDSEKAAGERNPPIYVYDCSGPYTDPAAKIDIRQGLPALRQKWIEERGDTELLSGLSSEYGRAREHDPKLAELRFNLKRQPRKARAGMNVSQMHYAKKGIITPEMEFVAIRENLRRQEYLENLRQSGPQGERLAKLLGRQHPGQHFGAAIPEEITPEFVRSEVARGRAIMTANINPPETEPIIIGRNFLVKFNANIGNSALGSSIAEEVDKMTWAIRWGGDTVMD
;
A
#
# COMPACT_ATOMS: atom_id res chain seq x y z
N MET A 1 -5.02 -36.73 14.46
CA MET A 1 -4.85 -35.26 14.46
C MET A 1 -5.80 -34.72 13.40
N ASN A 2 -6.71 -33.81 13.76
CA ASN A 2 -7.64 -33.23 12.80
C ASN A 2 -6.85 -32.47 11.73
N VAL A 3 -7.09 -32.81 10.46
CA VAL A 3 -6.38 -32.28 9.29
C VAL A 3 -6.74 -30.81 9.00
N ASN A 4 -7.74 -30.27 9.69
CA ASN A 4 -8.09 -28.84 9.69
C ASN A 4 -8.49 -28.41 11.12
N PRO A 5 -7.65 -27.68 11.86
CA PRO A 5 -8.08 -27.09 13.12
C PRO A 5 -9.23 -26.09 12.86
N GLN A 6 -10.26 -26.14 13.70
CA GLN A 6 -11.39 -25.20 13.62
C GLN A 6 -10.88 -23.79 13.89
N PHE A 7 -11.16 -22.84 12.98
CA PHE A 7 -10.80 -21.44 13.19
C PHE A 7 -11.66 -20.85 14.31
N LEU A 8 -11.01 -20.19 15.27
CA LEU A 8 -11.65 -19.44 16.33
C LEU A 8 -11.13 -17.99 16.29
N ALA A 9 -12.04 -17.01 16.13
CA ALA A 9 -11.65 -15.61 16.10
C ALA A 9 -10.88 -15.19 17.37
N ALA A 10 -11.14 -15.82 18.51
CA ALA A 10 -10.46 -15.52 19.78
C ALA A 10 -8.94 -15.75 19.75
N THR A 11 -8.47 -16.77 19.01
CA THR A 11 -7.06 -17.20 18.93
C THR A 11 -6.39 -16.82 17.62
N ALA A 12 -7.08 -16.04 16.78
CA ALA A 12 -6.60 -15.65 15.47
C ALA A 12 -5.36 -14.74 15.59
N HIS A 13 -4.27 -15.15 14.96
CA HIS A 13 -3.02 -14.41 14.84
C HIS A 13 -2.49 -14.55 13.40
N VAL A 14 -1.55 -13.69 13.03
CA VAL A 14 -0.83 -13.76 11.74
C VAL A 14 0.43 -14.57 11.95
N ASP A 15 0.89 -15.28 10.93
CA ASP A 15 2.22 -15.88 10.91
C ASP A 15 3.31 -14.86 11.30
N GLU A 16 4.12 -15.18 12.30
CA GLU A 16 5.23 -14.35 12.76
C GLU A 16 6.21 -14.03 11.62
N ALA A 17 6.44 -14.96 10.70
CA ALA A 17 7.32 -14.76 9.55
C ALA A 17 6.80 -13.67 8.60
N ALA A 18 5.48 -13.48 8.52
CA ALA A 18 4.86 -12.46 7.69
C ALA A 18 5.02 -11.05 8.27
N ILE A 19 5.25 -10.94 9.59
CA ILE A 19 5.38 -9.65 10.29
C ILE A 19 6.81 -9.26 10.66
N GLN A 20 7.80 -10.13 10.41
CA GLN A 20 9.21 -9.76 10.63
C GLN A 20 9.65 -8.67 9.62
N PRO A 21 10.49 -7.70 10.03
CA PRO A 21 11.14 -6.79 9.10
C PRO A 21 11.91 -7.55 8.01
N LEU A 22 11.88 -7.03 6.78
CA LEU A 22 12.67 -7.61 5.69
C LEU A 22 14.17 -7.31 5.91
N PRO A 23 15.08 -8.28 5.70
CA PRO A 23 16.51 -8.11 5.97
C PRO A 23 17.10 -6.86 5.32
N ASN A 24 18.00 -6.18 6.03
CA ASN A 24 18.69 -4.97 5.58
C ASN A 24 17.75 -3.85 5.11
N SER A 25 16.51 -3.84 5.57
CA SER A 25 15.54 -2.81 5.19
C SER A 25 14.59 -2.46 6.31
N ARG A 26 13.97 -1.29 6.20
CA ARG A 26 12.96 -0.81 7.16
C ARG A 26 11.81 -0.13 6.42
N LYS A 27 10.63 -0.19 7.03
CA LYS A 27 9.49 0.63 6.62
C LYS A 27 9.81 2.11 6.87
N VAL A 28 9.52 2.96 5.90
CA VAL A 28 9.56 4.41 6.03
C VAL A 28 8.26 5.00 5.49
N TYR A 29 7.94 6.22 5.90
CA TYR A 29 6.76 6.93 5.43
C TYR A 29 7.17 8.30 4.92
N VAL A 30 6.70 8.65 3.73
CA VAL A 30 6.79 10.01 3.19
C VAL A 30 5.51 10.74 3.53
N GLU A 31 5.63 11.86 4.23
CA GLU A 31 4.50 12.73 4.54
C GLU A 31 4.10 13.53 3.29
N GLY A 32 2.80 13.60 3.00
CA GLY A 32 2.25 14.44 1.95
C GLY A 32 2.01 15.87 2.43
N SER A 33 1.08 16.56 1.78
CA SER A 33 0.64 17.92 2.14
C SER A 33 -0.01 18.01 3.53
N ARG A 34 -0.39 16.87 4.11
CA ARG A 34 -1.03 16.76 5.42
C ARG A 34 -0.38 15.65 6.26
N PRO A 35 -0.33 15.78 7.60
CA PRO A 35 0.26 14.78 8.49
C PRO A 35 -0.44 13.41 8.47
N ASP A 36 -1.70 13.35 8.02
CA ASP A 36 -2.45 12.10 7.90
C ASP A 36 -2.20 11.36 6.57
N ILE A 37 -1.51 11.99 5.60
CA ILE A 37 -1.07 11.37 4.35
C ILE A 37 0.35 10.84 4.57
N ARG A 38 0.45 9.60 5.03
CA ARG A 38 1.73 8.91 5.26
C ARG A 38 1.90 7.78 4.26
N VAL A 39 2.74 8.00 3.25
CA VAL A 39 2.89 7.08 2.11
C VAL A 39 4.02 6.09 2.40
N PRO A 40 3.73 4.78 2.50
CA PRO A 40 4.71 3.78 2.88
C PRO A 40 5.66 3.48 1.73
N MET A 41 6.93 3.31 2.09
CA MET A 41 7.99 2.81 1.22
C MET A 41 8.90 1.90 2.06
N ARG A 42 9.81 1.20 1.39
CA ARG A 42 10.86 0.45 2.07
C ARG A 42 12.22 1.03 1.73
N GLU A 43 12.98 1.34 2.78
CA GLU A 43 14.35 1.82 2.66
C GLU A 43 15.30 0.64 2.85
N ILE A 44 16.14 0.36 1.86
CA ILE A 44 17.14 -0.71 1.87
C ILE A 44 18.52 -0.10 2.13
N SER A 45 19.17 -0.59 3.18
CA SER A 45 20.55 -0.24 3.50
C SER A 45 21.53 -1.00 2.60
N GLN A 46 22.56 -0.30 2.14
CA GLN A 46 23.64 -0.88 1.35
C GLN A 46 24.90 -1.01 2.20
N ALA A 47 25.70 -2.05 1.96
CA ALA A 47 27.03 -2.15 2.56
C ALA A 47 27.96 -1.09 1.96
N ASP A 48 28.97 -0.67 2.71
CA ASP A 48 29.98 0.26 2.20
C ASP A 48 30.86 -0.42 1.14
N THR A 49 31.23 0.32 0.09
CA THR A 49 32.13 -0.16 -0.96
C THR A 49 33.57 -0.13 -0.42
N PRO A 50 34.31 -1.26 -0.40
CA PRO A 50 35.70 -1.26 0.02
C PRO A 50 36.56 -0.43 -0.94
N THR A 51 37.29 0.56 -0.41
CA THR A 51 38.14 1.48 -1.17
C THR A 51 39.64 1.21 -0.98
N ALA A 52 40.00 0.31 -0.07
CA ALA A 52 41.38 -0.09 0.20
C ALA A 52 41.56 -1.61 -0.02
N PRO A 53 42.80 -2.08 -0.26
CA PRO A 53 43.10 -3.52 -0.37
C PRO A 53 42.67 -4.29 0.88
N PHE A 54 42.32 -5.57 0.72
CA PHE A 54 41.76 -6.44 1.76
C PHE A 54 42.57 -6.50 3.08
N ASP A 55 43.87 -6.16 3.06
CA ASP A 55 44.79 -6.30 4.21
C ASP A 55 45.10 -5.00 4.96
N SER A 56 44.40 -3.88 4.69
CA SER A 56 44.61 -2.65 5.47
C SER A 56 43.65 -2.56 6.65
N GLU A 57 44.17 -2.48 7.88
CA GLU A 57 43.41 -2.25 9.13
C GLU A 57 42.62 -0.91 9.15
N LYS A 58 42.76 -0.08 8.11
CA LYS A 58 42.05 1.19 7.92
C LYS A 58 41.45 1.31 6.53
N ALA A 59 40.56 0.39 6.16
CA ALA A 59 39.69 0.59 5.01
C ALA A 59 38.44 1.38 5.45
N ALA A 60 38.47 2.71 5.37
CA ALA A 60 37.24 3.50 5.43
C ALA A 60 36.51 3.33 4.08
N GLY A 61 35.50 2.47 4.03
CA GLY A 61 34.71 2.21 2.82
C GLY A 61 33.95 3.45 2.34
N GLU A 62 33.65 3.50 1.04
CA GLU A 62 32.75 4.49 0.47
C GLU A 62 31.31 4.12 0.84
N ARG A 63 30.65 5.01 1.60
CA ARG A 63 29.29 4.78 2.07
C ARG A 63 28.29 4.83 0.92
N ASN A 64 27.51 3.76 0.77
CA ASN A 64 26.44 3.71 -0.22
C ASN A 64 25.14 4.29 0.37
N PRO A 65 24.45 5.20 -0.34
CA PRO A 65 23.20 5.76 0.14
C PRO A 65 22.08 4.70 0.10
N PRO A 66 21.04 4.78 0.94
CA PRO A 66 19.99 3.77 0.94
C PRO A 66 19.15 3.82 -0.35
N ILE A 67 18.48 2.72 -0.69
CA ILE A 67 17.59 2.63 -1.85
C ILE A 67 16.13 2.59 -1.37
N TYR A 68 15.28 3.44 -1.93
CA TYR A 68 13.85 3.44 -1.69
C TYR A 68 13.13 2.60 -2.72
N VAL A 69 12.28 1.69 -2.27
CA VAL A 69 11.47 0.82 -3.14
C VAL A 69 9.99 0.88 -2.76
N TYR A 70 9.14 0.56 -3.73
CA TYR A 70 7.71 0.40 -3.53
C TYR A 70 7.47 -0.73 -2.52
N ASP A 71 6.49 -0.54 -1.64
CA ASP A 71 6.20 -1.50 -0.59
C ASP A 71 4.69 -1.67 -0.41
N CYS A 72 4.20 -2.88 -0.71
CA CYS A 72 2.79 -3.27 -0.63
C CYS A 72 2.45 -3.98 0.68
N SER A 73 3.45 -4.26 1.52
CA SER A 73 3.29 -5.13 2.70
C SER A 73 2.45 -4.53 3.84
N GLY A 74 1.94 -3.32 3.66
CA GLY A 74 1.12 -2.62 4.63
C GLY A 74 1.81 -2.45 5.99
N PRO A 75 1.05 -2.36 7.09
CA PRO A 75 1.61 -2.21 8.43
C PRO A 75 2.30 -3.48 8.96
N TYR A 76 2.20 -4.62 8.27
CA TYR A 76 2.73 -5.90 8.76
C TYR A 76 4.25 -5.89 8.89
N THR A 77 4.97 -5.09 8.10
CA THR A 77 6.44 -4.95 8.19
C THR A 77 6.89 -3.71 8.96
N ASP A 78 5.95 -2.98 9.57
CA ASP A 78 6.24 -1.85 10.44
C ASP A 78 6.39 -2.35 11.90
N PRO A 79 7.60 -2.34 12.48
CA PRO A 79 7.82 -2.82 13.84
C PRO A 79 7.10 -1.97 14.91
N ALA A 80 6.64 -0.76 14.56
CA ALA A 80 5.85 0.08 15.46
C ALA A 80 4.34 -0.25 15.40
N ALA A 81 3.89 -1.01 14.40
CA ALA A 81 2.49 -1.40 14.27
C ALA A 81 2.15 -2.58 15.20
N LYS A 82 1.02 -2.46 15.91
CA LYS A 82 0.45 -3.56 16.69
C LYS A 82 -0.59 -4.27 15.83
N ILE A 83 -0.24 -5.44 15.30
CA ILE A 83 -1.12 -6.23 14.46
C ILE A 83 -2.02 -7.12 15.33
N ASP A 84 -3.33 -6.84 15.30
CA ASP A 84 -4.36 -7.73 15.85
C ASP A 84 -5.45 -7.91 14.79
N ILE A 85 -5.46 -9.05 14.12
CA ILE A 85 -6.42 -9.34 13.04
C ILE A 85 -7.88 -9.35 13.53
N ARG A 86 -8.10 -9.51 14.83
CA ARG A 86 -9.44 -9.48 15.44
C ARG A 86 -9.99 -8.05 15.51
N GLN A 87 -9.10 -7.06 15.53
CA GLN A 87 -9.43 -5.64 15.53
C GLN A 87 -9.34 -5.01 14.14
N GLY A 88 -8.67 -5.69 13.20
CA GLY A 88 -8.42 -5.21 11.86
C GLY A 88 -7.39 -4.07 11.82
N LEU A 89 -7.07 -3.62 10.60
CA LEU A 89 -6.08 -2.57 10.39
C LEU A 89 -6.64 -1.17 10.68
N PRO A 90 -5.79 -0.18 11.04
CA PRO A 90 -6.21 1.20 11.21
C PRO A 90 -6.96 1.75 9.99
N ALA A 91 -8.03 2.51 10.22
CA ALA A 91 -8.88 3.08 9.18
C ALA A 91 -8.25 4.34 8.54
N LEU A 92 -7.13 4.18 7.85
CA LEU A 92 -6.28 5.25 7.29
C LEU A 92 -7.09 6.34 6.58
N ARG A 93 -8.02 5.95 5.71
CA ARG A 93 -8.81 6.84 4.84
C ARG A 93 -10.10 7.34 5.47
N GLN A 94 -10.42 6.94 6.70
CA GLN A 94 -11.73 7.22 7.31
C GLN A 94 -12.04 8.72 7.32
N LYS A 95 -11.09 9.54 7.77
CA LYS A 95 -11.23 11.01 7.80
C LYS A 95 -11.38 11.60 6.40
N TRP A 96 -10.62 11.09 5.42
CA TRP A 96 -10.67 11.56 4.03
C TRP A 96 -12.02 11.30 3.36
N ILE A 97 -12.71 10.24 3.78
CA ILE A 97 -14.05 9.89 3.28
C ILE A 97 -15.11 10.74 3.99
N GLU A 98 -14.95 10.98 5.29
CA GLU A 98 -15.89 11.79 6.09
C GLU A 98 -15.88 13.26 5.70
N GLU A 99 -14.69 13.85 5.49
CA GLU A 99 -14.52 15.28 5.24
C GLU A 99 -15.14 15.74 3.91
N ARG A 100 -15.38 14.83 2.95
CA ARG A 100 -16.04 15.15 1.67
C ARG A 100 -17.53 15.46 1.82
N GLY A 101 -18.15 15.01 2.90
CA GLY A 101 -19.56 15.29 3.17
C GLY A 101 -20.55 14.69 2.16
N ASP A 102 -20.13 13.71 1.36
CA ASP A 102 -20.92 13.08 0.29
C ASP A 102 -21.30 11.62 0.56
N THR A 103 -20.93 11.09 1.73
CA THR A 103 -21.37 9.79 2.24
C THR A 103 -22.29 9.92 3.45
N GLU A 104 -23.05 8.86 3.71
CA GLU A 104 -23.83 8.67 4.94
C GLU A 104 -23.65 7.24 5.48
N LEU A 105 -23.73 7.10 6.80
CA LEU A 105 -23.67 5.81 7.49
C LEU A 105 -25.02 5.09 7.34
N LEU A 106 -24.96 3.78 7.12
CA LEU A 106 -26.11 2.91 7.20
C LEU A 106 -26.33 2.45 8.64
N SER A 107 -27.58 2.24 9.01
CA SER A 107 -27.95 1.67 10.32
C SER A 107 -27.48 0.21 10.49
N GLY A 108 -27.19 -0.48 9.39
CA GLY A 108 -26.71 -1.86 9.37
C GLY A 108 -26.50 -2.36 7.94
N LEU A 109 -26.37 -3.69 7.80
CA LEU A 109 -26.21 -4.34 6.50
C LEU A 109 -27.47 -4.21 5.64
N SER A 110 -27.30 -3.68 4.42
CA SER A 110 -28.41 -3.43 3.49
C SER A 110 -28.72 -4.61 2.55
N SER A 111 -27.78 -5.53 2.34
CA SER A 111 -27.99 -6.70 1.49
C SER A 111 -28.69 -7.83 2.25
N GLU A 112 -29.55 -8.59 1.56
CA GLU A 112 -30.18 -9.80 2.09
C GLU A 112 -29.13 -10.82 2.54
N TYR A 113 -28.12 -11.06 1.70
CA TYR A 113 -27.00 -11.94 2.00
C TYR A 113 -26.25 -11.52 3.28
N GLY A 114 -25.92 -10.23 3.42
CA GLY A 114 -25.23 -9.71 4.60
C GLY A 114 -26.03 -9.91 5.87
N ARG A 115 -27.33 -9.56 5.85
CA ARG A 115 -28.23 -9.79 6.99
C ARG A 115 -28.37 -11.27 7.34
N ALA A 116 -28.53 -12.15 6.34
CA ALA A 116 -28.62 -13.59 6.58
C ALA A 116 -27.36 -14.13 7.29
N ARG A 117 -26.16 -13.71 6.86
CA ARG A 117 -24.89 -14.11 7.48
C ARG A 117 -24.66 -13.49 8.86
N GLU A 118 -25.17 -12.28 9.11
CA GLU A 118 -25.12 -11.63 10.42
C GLU A 118 -25.99 -12.33 11.47
N HIS A 119 -27.12 -12.92 11.05
CA HIS A 119 -28.05 -13.61 11.95
C HIS A 119 -27.78 -15.12 12.06
N ASP A 120 -26.86 -15.68 11.27
CA ASP A 120 -26.51 -17.10 11.32
C ASP A 120 -25.71 -17.42 12.61
N PRO A 121 -26.24 -18.22 13.55
CA PRO A 121 -25.51 -18.56 14.78
C PRO A 121 -24.25 -19.39 14.51
N LYS A 122 -24.18 -20.13 13.40
CA LYS A 122 -23.00 -20.96 13.04
C LYS A 122 -21.77 -20.11 12.73
N LEU A 123 -21.97 -18.85 12.37
CA LEU A 123 -20.88 -17.92 12.04
C LEU A 123 -20.44 -17.08 13.24
N ALA A 124 -21.10 -17.21 14.40
CA ALA A 124 -20.83 -16.35 15.56
C ALA A 124 -19.36 -16.41 16.02
N GLU A 125 -18.75 -17.60 16.02
CA GLU A 125 -17.35 -17.82 16.42
C GLU A 125 -16.32 -17.34 15.37
N LEU A 126 -16.77 -17.07 14.14
CA LEU A 126 -15.93 -16.59 13.04
C LEU A 126 -15.91 -15.05 12.93
N ARG A 127 -16.82 -14.36 13.63
CA ARG A 127 -16.95 -12.90 13.53
C ARG A 127 -15.83 -12.20 14.30
N PHE A 128 -15.16 -11.27 13.63
CA PHE A 128 -14.18 -10.39 14.23
C PHE A 128 -14.84 -9.27 15.06
N ASN A 129 -14.05 -8.64 15.93
CA ASN A 129 -14.54 -7.58 16.84
C ASN A 129 -14.75 -6.24 16.13
N LEU A 130 -14.20 -6.07 14.92
CA LEU A 130 -14.29 -4.84 14.16
C LEU A 130 -15.73 -4.57 13.70
N LYS A 131 -16.40 -3.62 14.36
CA LYS A 131 -17.75 -3.18 14.01
C LYS A 131 -17.71 -1.81 13.33
N ARG A 132 -17.50 -1.80 12.00
CA ARG A 132 -17.64 -0.59 11.17
C ARG A 132 -19.00 -0.57 10.51
N GLN A 133 -19.70 0.54 10.66
CA GLN A 133 -20.96 0.76 9.96
C GLN A 133 -20.69 1.00 8.46
N PRO A 134 -21.37 0.28 7.56
CA PRO A 134 -21.23 0.51 6.14
C PRO A 134 -21.64 1.93 5.75
N ARG A 135 -21.00 2.47 4.73
CA ARG A 135 -21.30 3.77 4.11
C ARG A 135 -21.85 3.59 2.71
N LYS A 136 -22.71 4.53 2.32
CA LYS A 136 -23.12 4.74 0.93
C LYS A 136 -22.99 6.21 0.56
N ALA A 137 -23.01 6.50 -0.74
CA ALA A 137 -23.16 7.88 -1.22
C ALA A 137 -24.52 8.45 -0.77
N ARG A 138 -24.54 9.74 -0.43
CA ARG A 138 -25.78 10.50 -0.24
C ARG A 138 -26.56 10.55 -1.54
N ALA A 139 -27.88 10.75 -1.45
CA ALA A 139 -28.74 10.89 -2.63
C ALA A 139 -28.21 11.98 -3.58
N GLY A 140 -28.06 11.65 -4.86
CA GLY A 140 -27.56 12.55 -5.89
C GLY A 140 -26.03 12.76 -5.90
N MET A 141 -25.28 12.14 -5.00
CA MET A 141 -23.82 12.23 -4.94
C MET A 141 -23.14 11.03 -5.61
N ASN A 142 -21.89 11.23 -6.05
CA ASN A 142 -21.05 10.18 -6.62
C ASN A 142 -19.67 10.23 -5.95
N VAL A 143 -19.27 9.10 -5.38
CA VAL A 143 -18.08 8.99 -4.53
C VAL A 143 -16.87 8.41 -5.25
N SER A 144 -16.96 8.17 -6.55
CA SER A 144 -15.88 7.56 -7.34
C SER A 144 -14.73 8.53 -7.59
N GLN A 145 -13.50 8.00 -7.65
CA GLN A 145 -12.32 8.81 -7.99
C GLN A 145 -12.43 9.47 -9.37
N MET A 146 -13.08 8.80 -10.35
CA MET A 146 -13.35 9.39 -11.66
C MET A 146 -14.30 10.59 -11.57
N HIS A 147 -15.28 10.59 -10.67
CA HIS A 147 -16.19 11.72 -10.48
C HIS A 147 -15.43 12.96 -9.98
N TYR A 148 -14.63 12.81 -8.92
CA TYR A 148 -13.80 13.91 -8.40
C TYR A 148 -12.83 14.41 -9.47
N ALA A 149 -12.16 13.49 -10.17
CA ALA A 149 -11.20 13.81 -11.21
C ALA A 149 -11.81 14.67 -12.33
N LYS A 150 -13.01 14.30 -12.82
CA LYS A 150 -13.73 15.05 -13.86
C LYS A 150 -14.22 16.42 -13.38
N LYS A 151 -14.41 16.61 -12.07
CA LYS A 151 -14.71 17.91 -11.45
C LYS A 151 -13.47 18.77 -11.21
N GLY A 152 -12.28 18.31 -11.56
CA GLY A 152 -11.02 19.03 -11.30
C GLY A 152 -10.55 18.92 -9.84
N ILE A 153 -11.11 17.99 -9.06
CA ILE A 153 -10.78 17.82 -7.64
C ILE A 153 -9.64 16.80 -7.51
N ILE A 154 -8.56 17.19 -6.82
CA ILE A 154 -7.49 16.31 -6.38
C ILE A 154 -7.87 15.80 -4.98
N THR A 155 -7.99 14.48 -4.83
CA THR A 155 -8.33 13.85 -3.55
C THR A 155 -7.06 13.47 -2.77
N PRO A 156 -7.14 13.25 -1.44
CA PRO A 156 -6.03 12.69 -0.67
C PRO A 156 -5.50 11.37 -1.25
N GLU A 157 -6.35 10.53 -1.84
CA GLU A 157 -5.83 9.32 -2.50
C GLU A 157 -5.00 9.64 -3.75
N MET A 158 -5.39 10.64 -4.55
CA MET A 158 -4.63 11.03 -5.74
C MET A 158 -3.25 11.57 -5.38
N GLU A 159 -3.15 12.33 -4.30
CA GLU A 159 -1.88 12.75 -3.75
C GLU A 159 -1.07 11.56 -3.21
N PHE A 160 -1.70 10.68 -2.44
CA PHE A 160 -1.05 9.49 -1.88
C PHE A 160 -0.37 8.66 -2.98
N VAL A 161 -1.09 8.35 -4.07
CA VAL A 161 -0.50 7.57 -5.16
C VAL A 161 0.54 8.35 -5.96
N ALA A 162 0.41 9.68 -6.08
CA ALA A 162 1.44 10.49 -6.73
C ALA A 162 2.78 10.40 -5.99
N ILE A 163 2.76 10.54 -4.66
CA ILE A 163 3.94 10.36 -3.81
C ILE A 163 4.48 8.92 -3.92
N ARG A 164 3.58 7.92 -3.88
CA ARG A 164 3.95 6.50 -3.91
C ARG A 164 4.66 6.11 -5.21
N GLU A 165 4.17 6.60 -6.34
CA GLU A 165 4.73 6.31 -7.67
C GLU A 165 6.09 7.00 -7.91
N ASN A 166 6.40 8.08 -7.18
CA ASN A 166 7.69 8.76 -7.27
C ASN A 166 8.81 8.12 -6.45
N LEU A 167 8.50 7.23 -5.49
CA LEU A 167 9.48 6.53 -4.65
C LEU A 167 10.51 7.45 -3.98
N ARG A 168 10.10 8.68 -3.64
CA ARG A 168 10.97 9.73 -3.05
C ARG A 168 12.21 10.06 -3.91
N ARG A 169 12.19 9.72 -5.21
CA ARG A 169 13.36 9.79 -6.09
C ARG A 169 13.93 11.20 -6.23
N GLN A 170 13.08 12.21 -6.43
CA GLN A 170 13.53 13.59 -6.65
C GLN A 170 14.26 14.15 -5.42
N GLU A 171 13.61 14.10 -4.25
CA GLU A 171 14.19 14.54 -2.98
C GLU A 171 15.50 13.80 -2.68
N TYR A 172 15.52 12.49 -2.90
CA TYR A 172 16.70 11.67 -2.70
C TYR A 172 17.88 12.08 -3.60
N LEU A 173 17.65 12.25 -4.90
CA LEU A 173 18.69 12.68 -5.83
C LEU A 173 19.19 14.09 -5.52
N GLU A 174 18.29 15.00 -5.14
CA GLU A 174 18.65 16.37 -4.80
C GLU A 174 19.50 16.44 -3.52
N ASN A 175 19.11 15.70 -2.47
CA ASN A 175 19.91 15.57 -1.25
C ASN A 175 21.31 15.03 -1.54
N LEU A 176 21.43 14.07 -2.47
CA LEU A 176 22.73 13.58 -2.92
C LEU A 176 23.55 14.69 -3.58
N ARG A 177 22.99 15.45 -4.52
CA ARG A 177 23.72 16.56 -5.19
C ARG A 177 24.23 17.60 -4.20
N GLN A 178 23.43 17.91 -3.18
CA GLN A 178 23.77 18.88 -2.14
C GLN A 178 24.86 18.39 -1.18
N SER A 179 25.09 17.07 -1.10
CA SER A 179 26.14 16.49 -0.22
C SER A 179 27.58 16.67 -0.72
N GLY A 180 27.79 17.34 -1.87
CA GLY A 180 29.10 17.68 -2.42
C GLY A 180 29.48 16.87 -3.68
N PRO A 181 30.75 16.96 -4.14
CA PRO A 181 31.17 16.38 -5.42
C PRO A 181 30.95 14.87 -5.55
N GLN A 182 31.09 14.13 -4.44
CA GLN A 182 30.84 12.69 -4.41
C GLN A 182 29.35 12.37 -4.54
N GLY A 183 28.49 13.12 -3.86
CA GLY A 183 27.04 12.96 -3.95
C GLY A 183 26.48 13.31 -5.33
N GLU A 184 27.02 14.34 -5.99
CA GLU A 184 26.71 14.65 -7.40
C GLU A 184 27.05 13.49 -8.34
N ARG A 185 28.18 12.81 -8.11
CA ARG A 185 28.56 11.60 -8.86
C ARG A 185 27.58 10.46 -8.61
N LEU A 186 27.18 10.22 -7.36
CA LEU A 186 26.20 9.18 -6.99
C LEU A 186 24.82 9.48 -7.57
N ALA A 187 24.36 10.73 -7.54
CA ALA A 187 23.09 11.15 -8.13
C ALA A 187 23.04 10.86 -9.64
N LYS A 188 24.14 11.11 -10.37
CA LYS A 188 24.26 10.77 -11.79
C LYS A 188 24.22 9.26 -12.03
N LEU A 189 24.88 8.48 -11.18
CA LEU A 189 24.91 7.02 -11.30
C LEU A 189 23.53 6.39 -11.02
N LEU A 190 22.91 6.78 -9.91
CA LEU A 190 21.62 6.23 -9.44
C LEU A 190 20.44 6.74 -10.27
N GLY A 191 20.53 7.96 -10.80
CA GLY A 191 19.53 8.52 -11.71
C GLY A 191 19.59 7.96 -13.14
N ARG A 192 20.60 7.15 -13.47
CA ARG A 192 20.75 6.58 -14.81
C ARG A 192 19.66 5.53 -15.06
N GLN A 193 18.78 5.84 -16.00
CA GLN A 193 17.74 4.93 -16.47
C GLN A 193 17.97 4.59 -17.95
N HIS A 194 17.77 3.32 -18.32
CA HIS A 194 17.75 2.95 -19.74
C HIS A 194 16.52 3.61 -20.39
N PRO A 195 16.65 4.27 -21.56
CA PRO A 195 15.52 4.99 -22.19
C PRO A 195 14.33 4.08 -22.49
N GLY A 196 14.62 2.80 -22.78
CA GLY A 196 13.60 1.80 -23.05
C GLY A 196 12.78 2.11 -24.31
N GLN A 197 11.66 1.42 -24.44
CA GLN A 197 10.66 1.68 -25.48
C GLN A 197 9.27 1.58 -24.84
N HIS A 198 8.56 2.69 -24.75
CA HIS A 198 7.26 2.79 -24.09
C HIS A 198 6.07 2.76 -25.08
N PHE A 199 6.34 2.59 -26.39
CA PHE A 199 5.35 2.44 -27.46
C PHE A 199 4.28 3.57 -27.47
N GLY A 200 4.71 4.80 -27.21
CA GLY A 200 3.82 5.97 -27.17
C GLY A 200 3.07 6.18 -25.85
N ALA A 201 3.46 5.51 -24.75
CA ALA A 201 3.00 5.89 -23.41
C ALA A 201 3.48 7.32 -23.05
N ALA A 202 2.75 7.99 -22.17
CA ALA A 202 3.05 9.35 -21.72
C ALA A 202 3.46 9.31 -20.25
N ILE A 203 4.60 8.68 -19.97
CA ILE A 203 5.15 8.53 -18.61
C ILE A 203 5.98 9.80 -18.32
N PRO A 204 5.59 10.65 -17.36
CA PRO A 204 6.35 11.83 -17.00
C PRO A 204 7.59 11.47 -16.16
N GLU A 205 8.53 12.40 -16.03
CA GLU A 205 9.65 12.25 -15.10
C GLU A 205 9.20 12.33 -13.63
N GLU A 206 8.10 13.03 -13.36
CA GLU A 206 7.53 13.15 -12.02
C GLU A 206 6.01 12.96 -12.09
N ILE A 207 5.51 12.14 -11.17
CA ILE A 207 4.08 11.88 -11.04
C ILE A 207 3.50 12.93 -10.07
N THR A 208 2.78 13.91 -10.60
CA THR A 208 2.10 14.92 -9.77
C THR A 208 0.66 14.49 -9.43
N PRO A 209 0.05 15.01 -8.35
CA PRO A 209 -1.36 14.76 -8.06
C PRO A 209 -2.29 15.20 -9.20
N GLU A 210 -1.93 16.27 -9.92
CA GLU A 210 -2.65 16.74 -11.09
C GLU A 210 -2.51 15.78 -12.29
N PHE A 211 -1.33 15.20 -12.51
CA PHE A 211 -1.15 14.16 -13.53
C PHE A 211 -2.04 12.94 -13.22
N VAL A 212 -2.04 12.47 -11.96
CA VAL A 212 -2.92 11.39 -11.49
C VAL A 212 -4.39 11.71 -11.76
N ARG A 213 -4.86 12.89 -11.33
CA ARG A 213 -6.22 13.37 -11.58
C ARG A 213 -6.54 13.35 -13.07
N SER A 214 -5.63 13.83 -13.92
CA SER A 214 -5.83 13.89 -15.36
C SER A 214 -5.98 12.50 -15.99
N GLU A 215 -5.16 11.51 -15.59
CA GLU A 215 -5.23 10.10 -16.03
C GLU A 215 -6.54 9.43 -15.63
N VAL A 216 -6.99 9.68 -14.40
CA VAL A 216 -8.25 9.16 -13.88
C VAL A 216 -9.45 9.81 -14.59
N ALA A 217 -9.42 11.13 -14.81
CA ALA A 217 -10.51 11.86 -15.48
C ALA A 217 -10.77 11.37 -16.91
N ARG A 218 -9.69 11.03 -17.64
CA ARG A 218 -9.75 10.49 -19.02
C ARG A 218 -9.89 8.97 -19.10
N GLY A 219 -10.03 8.29 -17.96
CA GLY A 219 -10.26 6.84 -17.90
C GLY A 219 -9.07 5.98 -18.34
N ARG A 220 -7.84 6.52 -18.31
CA ARG A 220 -6.61 5.77 -18.61
C ARG A 220 -5.94 5.18 -17.39
N ALA A 221 -6.39 5.59 -16.21
CA ALA A 221 -6.01 4.99 -14.94
C ALA A 221 -7.21 4.89 -14.01
N ILE A 222 -7.15 3.94 -13.08
CA ILE A 222 -8.16 3.71 -12.05
C ILE A 222 -7.52 3.61 -10.68
N MET A 223 -8.32 3.83 -9.64
CA MET A 223 -7.93 3.66 -8.25
C MET A 223 -8.94 2.77 -7.54
N THR A 224 -8.47 1.68 -6.93
CA THR A 224 -9.28 0.67 -6.25
C THR A 224 -9.58 1.13 -4.82
N ALA A 225 -10.46 2.13 -4.69
CA ALA A 225 -10.57 2.94 -3.49
C ALA A 225 -12.01 3.02 -2.96
N ASN A 226 -12.67 1.87 -2.76
CA ASN A 226 -14.01 1.79 -2.17
C ASN A 226 -14.06 2.54 -0.81
N ILE A 227 -15.21 3.12 -0.49
CA ILE A 227 -15.46 3.91 0.73
C ILE A 227 -15.64 3.06 2.00
N ASN A 228 -15.84 1.74 1.85
CA ASN A 228 -16.09 0.82 2.98
C ASN A 228 -14.84 0.11 3.57
N PRO A 229 -13.74 -0.10 2.81
CA PRO A 229 -12.44 -0.48 3.35
C PRO A 229 -11.52 0.75 3.54
N PRO A 230 -11.69 1.54 4.62
CA PRO A 230 -10.86 2.71 4.87
C PRO A 230 -9.41 2.37 5.26
N GLU A 231 -9.10 1.11 5.55
CA GLU A 231 -7.75 0.62 5.82
C GLU A 231 -6.84 0.53 4.59
N THR A 232 -7.41 0.57 3.38
CA THR A 232 -6.65 0.45 2.14
C THR A 232 -5.65 1.60 1.99
N GLU A 233 -4.38 1.26 1.82
CA GLU A 233 -3.37 2.16 1.29
C GLU A 233 -3.60 2.34 -0.22
N PRO A 234 -3.94 3.54 -0.72
CA PRO A 234 -4.29 3.72 -2.12
C PRO A 234 -3.20 3.26 -3.11
N ILE A 235 -3.66 2.72 -4.23
CA ILE A 235 -2.84 2.42 -5.42
C ILE A 235 -3.53 2.97 -6.68
N ILE A 236 -2.75 3.10 -7.75
CA ILE A 236 -3.22 3.45 -9.08
C ILE A 236 -2.81 2.39 -10.10
N ILE A 237 -3.71 2.06 -11.00
CA ILE A 237 -3.48 1.13 -12.10
C ILE A 237 -3.69 1.89 -13.41
N GLY A 238 -2.65 1.97 -14.24
CA GLY A 238 -2.71 2.61 -15.54
C GLY A 238 -1.39 2.50 -16.29
N ARG A 239 -1.44 2.70 -17.61
CA ARG A 239 -0.28 2.50 -18.50
C ARG A 239 0.93 3.40 -18.19
N ASN A 240 0.69 4.58 -17.62
CA ASN A 240 1.72 5.59 -17.37
C ASN A 240 2.28 5.55 -15.93
N PHE A 241 2.05 4.45 -15.22
CA PHE A 241 2.45 4.21 -13.83
C PHE A 241 3.28 2.93 -13.75
N LEU A 242 3.86 2.64 -12.58
CA LEU A 242 4.51 1.36 -12.33
C LEU A 242 3.52 0.21 -12.62
N VAL A 243 4.02 -0.87 -13.23
CA VAL A 243 3.22 -2.08 -13.45
C VAL A 243 2.83 -2.66 -12.09
N LYS A 244 1.57 -3.11 -11.98
CA LYS A 244 1.00 -3.67 -10.75
C LYS A 244 0.73 -5.16 -10.91
N PHE A 245 0.88 -5.93 -9.83
CA PHE A 245 0.65 -7.36 -9.78
C PHE A 245 -0.50 -7.70 -8.84
N ASN A 246 -1.27 -8.72 -9.21
CA ASN A 246 -2.37 -9.25 -8.41
C ASN A 246 -2.03 -10.67 -7.94
N ALA A 247 -2.34 -10.97 -6.68
CA ALA A 247 -2.33 -12.34 -6.15
C ALA A 247 -3.77 -12.85 -5.97
N ASN A 248 -4.03 -14.09 -6.36
CA ASN A 248 -5.31 -14.74 -6.10
C ASN A 248 -5.17 -15.61 -4.85
N ILE A 249 -6.11 -15.46 -3.93
CA ILE A 249 -6.31 -16.33 -2.77
C ILE A 249 -7.68 -17.01 -2.90
N GLY A 250 -8.14 -17.69 -1.87
CA GLY A 250 -9.46 -18.30 -1.86
C GLY A 250 -9.44 -19.73 -1.34
N ASN A 251 -10.58 -20.10 -0.76
CA ASN A 251 -10.78 -21.44 -0.24
C ASN A 251 -11.13 -22.42 -1.37
N SER A 252 -10.70 -23.67 -1.21
CA SER A 252 -11.17 -24.76 -2.07
C SER A 252 -12.22 -25.58 -1.34
N ALA A 253 -13.13 -26.23 -2.11
CA ALA A 253 -14.09 -27.17 -1.55
C ALA A 253 -13.44 -28.36 -0.80
N LEU A 254 -12.13 -28.56 -0.99
CA LEU A 254 -11.33 -29.64 -0.44
C LEU A 254 -10.48 -29.21 0.77
N GLY A 255 -10.43 -27.91 1.08
CA GLY A 255 -9.70 -27.36 2.22
C GLY A 255 -9.33 -25.89 2.01
N SER A 256 -9.69 -25.06 2.99
CA SER A 256 -8.85 -24.00 3.55
C SER A 256 -9.49 -23.43 4.82
N SER A 257 -8.71 -22.91 5.76
CA SER A 257 -9.21 -22.21 6.95
C SER A 257 -9.08 -20.68 6.82
N ILE A 258 -9.82 -19.91 7.64
CA ILE A 258 -9.69 -18.43 7.64
C ILE A 258 -8.26 -17.99 7.98
N ALA A 259 -7.58 -18.72 8.87
CA ALA A 259 -6.18 -18.42 9.21
C ALA A 259 -5.28 -18.55 7.97
N GLU A 260 -5.44 -19.64 7.20
CA GLU A 260 -4.68 -19.84 5.97
C GLU A 260 -4.96 -18.75 4.92
N GLU A 261 -6.20 -18.29 4.77
CA GLU A 261 -6.51 -17.19 3.84
C GLU A 261 -5.86 -15.87 4.28
N VAL A 262 -5.85 -15.59 5.59
CA VAL A 262 -5.14 -14.42 6.15
C VAL A 262 -3.63 -14.54 5.92
N ASP A 263 -3.06 -15.73 6.10
CA ASP A 263 -1.63 -15.96 5.85
C ASP A 263 -1.30 -15.83 4.36
N LYS A 264 -2.10 -16.39 3.44
CA LYS A 264 -1.92 -16.20 1.99
C LYS A 264 -1.99 -14.72 1.62
N MET A 265 -2.96 -13.99 2.17
CA MET A 265 -3.11 -12.54 1.91
C MET A 265 -1.89 -11.77 2.40
N THR A 266 -1.47 -11.96 3.66
CA THR A 266 -0.33 -11.24 4.23
C THR A 266 0.98 -11.62 3.55
N TRP A 267 1.15 -12.88 3.16
CA TRP A 267 2.30 -13.35 2.41
C TRP A 267 2.37 -12.77 1.01
N ALA A 268 1.24 -12.71 0.30
CA ALA A 268 1.16 -12.14 -1.04
C ALA A 268 1.60 -10.66 -1.05
N ILE A 269 1.03 -9.84 -0.15
CA ILE A 269 1.37 -8.41 -0.09
C ILE A 269 2.80 -8.17 0.41
N ARG A 270 3.32 -9.05 1.29
CA ARG A 270 4.72 -9.02 1.75
C ARG A 270 5.72 -9.13 0.60
N TRP A 271 5.41 -9.95 -0.40
CA TRP A 271 6.28 -10.20 -1.55
C TRP A 271 5.94 -9.36 -2.79
N GLY A 272 5.10 -8.34 -2.65
CA GLY A 272 4.85 -7.35 -3.70
C GLY A 272 3.56 -7.55 -4.49
N GLY A 273 2.59 -8.32 -3.99
CA GLY A 273 1.22 -8.27 -4.50
C GLY A 273 0.61 -6.89 -4.22
N ASP A 274 0.35 -6.10 -5.27
CA ASP A 274 -0.29 -4.79 -5.16
C ASP A 274 -1.79 -4.91 -4.85
N THR A 275 -2.43 -5.95 -5.38
CA THR A 275 -3.82 -6.29 -5.10
C THR A 275 -3.96 -7.77 -4.78
N VAL A 276 -5.01 -8.10 -4.03
CA VAL A 276 -5.38 -9.47 -3.71
C VAL A 276 -6.85 -9.67 -4.11
N MET A 277 -7.13 -10.79 -4.77
CA MET A 277 -8.49 -11.21 -5.11
C MET A 277 -8.82 -12.49 -4.32
N ASP A 278 -9.88 -12.41 -3.53
CA ASP A 278 -10.58 -13.53 -2.88
C ASP A 278 -11.73 -14.00 -3.78
#